data_AF-A0A561DND5-F1
#
_entry.id   AF-A0A561DND5-F1
#
_cell.length_a   1.000
_cell.length_b   1.000
_cell.length_c   1.000
_cell.angle_alpha   90.00
_cell.angle_beta   90.00
_cell.angle_gamma   90.00
#
_symmetry.space_group_name_H-M   'P 1'
#
loop_
_entity.id
_entity.type
_entity.pdbx_description
1 polymer ?
#
loop_
_entity_poly.entity_id
_entity_poly.type
_entity_poly.pdbx_seq_one_letter_code
_entity_poly.pdbx_strand_id
1 'polypeptide(L)'
;MIQFFRQISGRANSNLFASLPNQSSLQQMAFLREIQREMKEKNSLDVPLKELRVVVFDLETTGFYPEKGDQIISIGAVKMTGSQLKEQETFYTLVKSNLPLSSEISALTNIYEKDLSTAPIAKDALMQFFQFIKSDLLVAHHASHEQAFMKRITSDALRTRFDHRIVDTSFLIRLSNPYMKSAPLEEVCEECGIEVENRHHALSDAIMTAKVWRHYLQLAEEKGFRYLRQVYEHLAKIG
;
A
#
# COMPACT_ATOMS: atom_id res chain seq x y z
N MET A 1 57.79 -42.96 31.31
CA MET A 1 56.53 -43.41 31.93
C MET A 1 55.61 -42.20 32.03
N ILE A 2 54.33 -42.36 31.67
CA ILE A 2 53.26 -41.36 31.61
C ILE A 2 53.16 -40.58 30.28
N GLN A 3 52.38 -41.17 29.36
CA GLN A 3 51.58 -40.44 28.35
C GLN A 3 50.56 -39.55 29.06
N PHE A 4 50.20 -38.38 28.50
CA PHE A 4 48.81 -37.94 28.43
C PHE A 4 48.63 -36.83 27.38
N PHE A 5 47.59 -36.99 26.57
CA PHE A 5 47.14 -36.18 25.43
C PHE A 5 46.92 -34.69 25.77
N ARG A 6 47.20 -33.79 24.81
CA ARG A 6 46.59 -32.45 24.78
C ARG A 6 46.20 -32.03 23.35
N GLN A 7 44.89 -32.08 23.14
CA GLN A 7 44.00 -31.32 22.25
C GLN A 7 44.63 -30.46 21.13
N ILE A 8 44.28 -30.84 19.89
CA ILE A 8 44.25 -29.93 18.73
C ILE A 8 43.01 -29.03 18.90
N SER A 9 43.24 -27.74 19.08
CA SER A 9 42.20 -26.71 19.10
C SER A 9 41.70 -26.44 17.68
N GLY A 10 40.65 -27.16 17.26
CA GLY A 10 39.84 -26.75 16.12
C GLY A 10 38.91 -25.60 16.53
N ARG A 11 39.14 -24.40 15.98
CA ARG A 11 38.13 -23.32 16.01
C ARG A 11 36.93 -23.79 15.18
N ALA A 12 35.90 -24.30 15.85
CA ALA A 12 34.60 -24.52 15.24
C ALA A 12 33.92 -23.15 15.08
N ASN A 13 33.82 -22.68 13.83
CA ASN A 13 32.99 -21.54 13.46
C ASN A 13 31.52 -21.91 13.70
N SER A 14 30.98 -21.52 14.85
CA SER A 14 29.60 -21.78 15.26
C SER A 14 28.64 -20.73 14.69
N ASN A 15 28.60 -20.56 13.37
CA ASN A 15 27.61 -19.69 12.70
C ASN A 15 27.23 -20.10 11.26
N LEU A 16 27.44 -21.37 10.88
CA LEU A 16 27.11 -21.85 9.52
C LEU A 16 25.72 -22.47 9.35
N PHE A 17 24.87 -22.44 10.39
CA PHE A 17 23.47 -22.81 10.23
C PHE A 17 22.65 -21.57 9.87
N ALA A 18 22.79 -21.11 8.63
CA ALA A 18 21.70 -20.38 8.00
C ALA A 18 20.49 -21.32 8.03
N SER A 19 19.52 -21.04 8.89
CA SER A 19 18.29 -21.82 9.04
C SER A 19 17.66 -22.00 7.67
N LEU A 20 17.55 -23.25 7.22
CA LEU A 20 16.93 -23.58 5.94
C LEU A 20 15.49 -23.02 5.92
N PRO A 21 15.08 -22.35 4.83
CA PRO A 21 13.72 -21.83 4.73
C PRO A 21 12.70 -22.98 4.79
N ASN A 22 11.68 -22.86 5.64
CA ASN A 22 10.58 -23.82 5.69
C ASN A 22 9.72 -23.72 4.40
N GLN A 23 8.97 -24.75 4.04
CA GLN A 23 8.17 -24.83 2.80
C GLN A 23 7.22 -23.64 2.61
N SER A 24 6.58 -23.16 3.68
CA SER A 24 5.72 -21.96 3.66
C SER A 24 6.50 -20.71 3.23
N SER A 25 7.74 -20.54 3.69
CA SER A 25 8.57 -19.39 3.30
C SER A 25 9.02 -19.45 1.84
N LEU A 26 9.27 -20.65 1.29
CA LEU A 26 9.57 -20.84 -0.12
C LEU A 26 8.36 -20.49 -1.01
N GLN A 27 7.16 -20.91 -0.60
CA GLN A 27 5.91 -20.57 -1.30
C GLN A 27 5.65 -19.06 -1.29
N GLN A 28 5.85 -18.40 -0.15
CA GLN A 28 5.76 -16.93 -0.05
C GLN A 28 6.75 -16.24 -1.00
N MET A 29 8.02 -16.66 -1.01
CA MET A 29 9.01 -16.09 -1.93
C MET A 29 8.66 -16.32 -3.40
N ALA A 30 8.16 -17.50 -3.75
CA ALA A 30 7.73 -17.80 -5.12
C ALA A 30 6.57 -16.89 -5.56
N PHE A 31 5.57 -16.73 -4.69
CA PHE A 31 4.43 -15.85 -4.91
C PHE A 31 4.85 -14.37 -5.12
N LEU A 32 5.74 -13.84 -4.27
CA LEU A 32 6.22 -12.46 -4.42
C LEU A 32 6.99 -12.25 -5.74
N ARG A 33 7.79 -13.24 -6.15
CA ARG A 33 8.51 -13.19 -7.44
C ARG A 33 7.57 -13.23 -8.63
N GLU A 34 6.49 -14.00 -8.53
CA GLU A 34 5.45 -14.06 -9.56
C GLU A 34 4.78 -12.70 -9.76
N ILE A 35 4.34 -12.06 -8.66
CA ILE A 35 3.77 -10.70 -8.71
C ILE A 35 4.76 -9.71 -9.34
N GLN A 36 6.02 -9.74 -8.91
CA GLN A 36 7.06 -8.85 -9.44
C GLN A 36 7.29 -9.04 -10.94
N ARG A 37 7.21 -10.29 -11.44
CA ARG A 37 7.30 -10.58 -12.88
C ARG A 37 6.11 -10.02 -13.62
N GLU A 38 4.89 -10.30 -13.16
CA GLU A 38 3.66 -9.78 -13.78
C GLU A 38 3.65 -8.25 -13.85
N MET A 39 4.08 -7.58 -12.78
CA MET A 39 4.17 -6.11 -12.75
C MET A 39 5.14 -5.54 -13.79
N LYS A 40 6.23 -6.24 -14.11
CA LYS A 40 7.18 -5.81 -15.14
C LYS A 40 6.62 -5.96 -16.55
N GLU A 41 5.76 -6.95 -16.76
CA GLU A 41 5.13 -7.22 -18.05
C GLU A 41 3.89 -6.33 -18.28
N LYS A 42 3.21 -5.92 -17.20
CA LYS A 42 1.97 -5.15 -17.27
C LYS A 42 2.23 -3.67 -17.47
N ASN A 43 1.75 -3.14 -18.59
CA ASN A 43 1.80 -1.71 -18.89
C ASN A 43 0.45 -1.04 -18.58
N SER A 44 0.21 -0.75 -17.30
CA SER A 44 -1.07 -0.18 -16.84
C SER A 44 -1.36 1.21 -17.41
N LEU A 45 -0.35 1.93 -17.93
CA LEU A 45 -0.55 3.25 -18.52
C LEU A 45 -1.24 3.21 -19.89
N ASP A 46 -1.17 2.07 -20.59
CA ASP A 46 -1.71 1.87 -21.94
C ASP A 46 -2.95 0.96 -21.96
N VAL A 47 -3.48 0.63 -20.79
CA VAL A 47 -4.77 -0.04 -20.66
C VAL A 47 -5.88 1.00 -20.82
N PRO A 48 -6.93 0.75 -21.62
CA PRO A 48 -8.07 1.66 -21.72
C PRO A 48 -8.65 2.01 -20.34
N LEU A 49 -8.97 3.28 -20.08
CA LEU A 49 -9.48 3.71 -18.75
C LEU A 49 -10.66 2.87 -18.29
N LYS A 50 -11.58 2.51 -19.20
CA LYS A 50 -12.74 1.63 -18.93
C LYS A 50 -12.40 0.23 -18.44
N GLU A 51 -11.24 -0.29 -18.81
CA GLU A 51 -10.78 -1.65 -18.50
C GLU A 51 -9.70 -1.66 -17.41
N LEU A 52 -9.24 -0.48 -17.00
CA LEU A 52 -8.14 -0.32 -16.08
C LEU A 52 -8.50 -0.92 -14.71
N ARG A 53 -7.81 -1.99 -14.33
CA ARG A 53 -7.91 -2.57 -12.99
C ARG A 53 -6.99 -1.84 -12.04
N VAL A 54 -7.58 -1.26 -11.00
CA VAL A 54 -6.84 -0.61 -9.91
C VAL A 54 -7.31 -1.14 -8.55
N VAL A 55 -6.44 -1.02 -7.56
CA VAL A 55 -6.81 -1.11 -6.16
C VAL A 55 -6.57 0.23 -5.52
N VAL A 56 -7.64 0.81 -5.00
CA VAL A 56 -7.57 2.04 -4.21
C VAL A 56 -7.34 1.63 -2.76
N PHE A 57 -6.37 2.23 -2.09
CA PHE A 57 -6.05 1.90 -0.71
C PHE A 57 -5.66 3.13 0.09
N ASP A 58 -5.75 2.97 1.40
CA ASP A 58 -5.42 3.97 2.40
C ASP A 58 -4.82 3.28 3.64
N LEU A 59 -4.09 4.04 4.45
CA LEU A 59 -3.37 3.55 5.63
C LEU A 59 -3.67 4.44 6.83
N GLU A 60 -3.95 3.83 7.97
CA GLU A 60 -3.81 4.52 9.25
C GLU A 60 -2.43 4.23 9.82
N THR A 61 -1.78 5.26 10.37
CA THR A 61 -0.41 5.20 10.88
C THR A 61 -0.29 5.86 12.25
N THR A 62 0.78 5.56 12.99
CA THR A 62 1.07 6.21 14.28
C THR A 62 1.63 7.63 14.14
N GLY A 63 1.91 8.08 12.91
CA GLY A 63 2.60 9.33 12.60
C GLY A 63 3.00 9.39 11.12
N PHE A 64 3.89 10.30 10.73
CA PHE A 64 4.17 10.59 9.32
C PHE A 64 5.51 10.05 8.79
N TYR A 65 6.38 9.56 9.67
CA TYR A 65 7.80 9.34 9.38
C TYR A 65 8.20 7.88 9.64
N PRO A 66 8.01 6.97 8.67
CA PRO A 66 8.35 5.56 8.85
C PRO A 66 9.85 5.33 9.07
N GLU A 67 10.71 6.25 8.63
CA GLU A 67 12.14 6.22 8.90
C GLU A 67 12.49 6.53 10.36
N LYS A 68 11.61 7.25 11.08
CA LYS A 68 11.75 7.60 12.49
C LYS A 68 11.06 6.63 13.44
N GLY A 69 10.41 5.59 12.90
CA GLY A 69 9.81 4.52 13.68
C GLY A 69 8.28 4.53 13.71
N ASP A 70 7.62 5.46 13.01
CA ASP A 70 6.16 5.41 12.85
C ASP A 70 5.74 4.13 12.11
N GLN A 71 4.62 3.55 12.52
CA GLN A 71 4.14 2.26 12.05
C GLN A 71 2.76 2.36 11.40
N ILE A 72 2.51 1.50 10.41
CA ILE A 72 1.15 1.24 9.92
C ILE A 72 0.38 0.52 11.03
N ILE A 73 -0.84 0.96 11.31
CA ILE A 73 -1.76 0.35 12.27
C ILE A 73 -3.01 -0.22 11.61
N SER A 74 -3.39 0.25 10.42
CA SER A 74 -4.40 -0.41 9.59
C SER A 74 -4.16 -0.21 8.10
N ILE A 75 -4.69 -1.14 7.29
CA ILE A 75 -4.68 -1.09 5.83
C ILE A 75 -6.09 -1.33 5.35
N GLY A 76 -6.62 -0.43 4.53
CA GLY A 76 -7.92 -0.54 3.89
C GLY A 76 -7.80 -0.43 2.38
N ALA A 77 -8.54 -1.25 1.63
CA ALA A 77 -8.48 -1.23 0.18
C ALA A 77 -9.76 -1.71 -0.49
N VAL A 78 -9.98 -1.26 -1.72
CA VAL A 78 -11.12 -1.64 -2.56
C VAL A 78 -10.70 -1.75 -4.02
N LYS A 79 -11.24 -2.74 -4.74
CA LYS A 79 -10.95 -2.93 -6.17
C LYS A 79 -11.86 -2.09 -7.04
N MET A 80 -11.31 -1.69 -8.19
CA MET A 80 -12.06 -1.05 -9.26
C MET A 80 -11.67 -1.60 -10.63
N THR A 81 -12.63 -1.58 -11.56
CA THR A 81 -12.40 -1.75 -13.00
C THR A 81 -12.96 -0.52 -13.70
N GLY A 82 -12.08 0.29 -14.27
CA GLY A 82 -12.40 1.62 -14.76
C GLY A 82 -13.11 2.46 -13.69
N SER A 83 -14.27 3.01 -14.01
CA SER A 83 -15.09 3.81 -13.09
C SER A 83 -15.94 2.95 -12.14
N GLN A 84 -16.01 1.63 -12.34
CA GLN A 84 -16.82 0.74 -11.51
C GLN A 84 -16.07 0.33 -10.24
N LEU A 85 -16.64 0.67 -9.08
CA LEU A 85 -16.17 0.21 -7.77
C LEU A 85 -16.75 -1.18 -7.49
N LYS A 86 -15.91 -2.10 -7.02
CA LYS A 86 -16.30 -3.47 -6.68
C LYS A 86 -16.54 -3.55 -5.18
N GLU A 87 -17.74 -3.16 -4.73
CA GLU A 87 -18.07 -3.00 -3.30
C GLU A 87 -17.87 -4.28 -2.47
N GLN A 88 -17.97 -5.44 -3.11
CA GLN A 88 -17.78 -6.75 -2.49
C GLN A 88 -16.31 -7.22 -2.53
N GLU A 89 -15.43 -6.51 -3.23
CA GLU A 89 -14.01 -6.80 -3.32
C GLU A 89 -13.22 -5.76 -2.52
N THR A 90 -13.38 -5.83 -1.20
CA THR A 90 -12.71 -4.98 -0.22
C THR A 90 -11.71 -5.79 0.61
N PHE A 91 -10.76 -5.08 1.21
CA PHE A 91 -9.78 -5.61 2.14
C PHE A 91 -9.63 -4.65 3.31
N TYR A 92 -9.58 -5.20 4.51
CA TYR A 92 -9.26 -4.44 5.72
C TYR A 92 -8.48 -5.33 6.68
N THR A 93 -7.42 -4.78 7.27
CA THR A 93 -6.68 -5.46 8.34
C THR A 93 -6.05 -4.44 9.27
N LEU A 94 -6.01 -4.76 10.56
CA LEU A 94 -5.12 -4.10 11.50
C LEU A 94 -3.72 -4.66 11.37
N VAL A 95 -2.71 -3.90 11.79
CA VAL A 95 -1.32 -4.34 11.80
C VAL A 95 -0.79 -4.26 13.22
N LYS A 96 -0.22 -5.36 13.70
CA LYS A 96 0.33 -5.42 15.05
C LYS A 96 1.42 -4.38 15.26
N SER A 97 1.19 -3.52 16.24
CA SER A 97 2.16 -2.62 16.83
C SER A 97 2.28 -2.94 18.32
N ASN A 98 3.51 -2.90 18.83
CA ASN A 98 3.78 -2.94 20.27
C ASN A 98 4.22 -1.57 20.81
N LEU A 99 4.14 -0.53 19.97
CA LEU A 99 4.44 0.84 20.38
C LEU A 99 3.23 1.45 21.08
N PRO A 100 3.44 2.30 22.10
CA PRO A 100 2.36 3.09 22.67
C PRO A 100 1.68 3.94 21.60
N LEU A 101 0.36 3.98 21.63
CA LEU A 101 -0.42 4.81 20.71
C LEU A 101 -0.81 6.11 21.43
N SER A 102 -0.63 7.26 20.77
CA SER A 102 -1.03 8.52 21.38
C SER A 102 -2.55 8.61 21.53
N SER A 103 -3.01 9.41 22.50
CA SER A 103 -4.44 9.68 22.71
C SER A 103 -5.09 10.30 21.48
N GLU A 104 -4.34 11.15 20.77
CA GLU A 104 -4.79 11.85 19.57
C GLU A 104 -5.03 10.86 18.43
N ILE A 105 -4.09 9.94 18.16
CA ILE A 105 -4.27 8.92 17.12
C ILE A 105 -5.41 7.98 17.48
N SER A 106 -5.51 7.55 18.75
CA SER A 106 -6.60 6.67 19.18
C SER A 106 -7.97 7.32 19.02
N ALA A 107 -8.09 8.61 19.37
CA ALA A 107 -9.32 9.37 19.21
C ALA A 107 -9.65 9.63 17.73
N LEU A 108 -8.63 9.79 16.89
CA LEU A 108 -8.78 10.02 15.46
C LEU A 108 -9.28 8.76 14.75
N THR A 109 -8.62 7.63 14.95
CA THR A 109 -8.84 6.40 14.16
C THR A 109 -9.77 5.38 14.82
N ASN A 110 -10.13 5.59 16.10
CA ASN A 110 -10.82 4.62 16.95
C ASN A 110 -10.09 3.27 17.10
N ILE A 111 -8.77 3.26 16.89
CA ILE A 111 -7.91 2.08 17.10
C ILE A 111 -7.21 2.24 18.44
N TYR A 112 -7.20 1.18 19.26
CA TYR A 112 -6.56 1.18 20.57
C TYR A 112 -5.46 0.10 20.65
N GLU A 113 -4.54 0.25 21.59
CA GLU A 113 -3.41 -0.68 21.78
C GLU A 113 -3.85 -2.14 21.92
N LYS A 114 -4.99 -2.40 22.58
CA LYS A 114 -5.57 -3.74 22.72
C LYS A 114 -5.89 -4.38 21.36
N ASP A 115 -6.38 -3.60 20.40
CA ASP A 115 -6.75 -4.06 19.07
C ASP A 115 -5.47 -4.41 18.30
N LEU A 116 -4.44 -3.57 18.41
CA LEU A 116 -3.13 -3.78 17.79
C LEU A 116 -2.36 -4.97 18.38
N SER A 117 -2.48 -5.20 19.69
CA SER A 117 -1.75 -6.30 20.35
C SER A 117 -2.16 -7.69 19.85
N THR A 118 -3.40 -7.82 19.39
CA THR A 118 -4.02 -9.05 18.88
C THR A 118 -4.07 -9.12 17.36
N ALA A 119 -3.76 -8.01 16.67
CA ALA A 119 -3.72 -7.93 15.22
C ALA A 119 -2.65 -8.85 14.59
N PRO A 120 -2.77 -9.18 13.29
CA PRO A 120 -1.73 -9.88 12.55
C PRO A 120 -0.38 -9.15 12.59
N ILE A 121 0.71 -9.92 12.68
CA ILE A 121 2.06 -9.34 12.52
C ILE A 121 2.22 -8.73 11.12
N ALA A 122 3.09 -7.74 10.99
CA ALA A 122 3.36 -7.04 9.72
C ALA A 122 3.57 -7.98 8.52
N LYS A 123 4.28 -9.09 8.74
CA LYS A 123 4.50 -10.12 7.71
C LYS A 123 3.17 -10.68 7.17
N ASP A 124 2.26 -11.07 8.06
CA ASP A 124 1.02 -11.74 7.68
C ASP A 124 0.02 -10.73 7.09
N ALA A 125 -0.06 -9.53 7.65
CA ALA A 125 -0.86 -8.44 7.09
C ALA A 125 -0.42 -8.09 5.65
N LEU A 126 0.89 -7.97 5.41
CA LEU A 126 1.42 -7.71 4.06
C LEU A 126 1.19 -8.86 3.10
N MET A 127 1.34 -10.10 3.54
CA MET A 127 1.07 -11.24 2.66
C MET A 127 -0.40 -11.30 2.24
N GLN A 128 -1.33 -11.03 3.17
CA GLN A 128 -2.76 -10.92 2.86
C GLN A 128 -3.05 -9.76 1.92
N PHE A 129 -2.45 -8.59 2.17
CA PHE A 129 -2.59 -7.43 1.29
C PHE A 129 -2.06 -7.71 -0.12
N PHE A 130 -0.88 -8.33 -0.25
CA PHE A 130 -0.30 -8.71 -1.54
C PHE A 130 -1.11 -9.77 -2.29
N GLN A 131 -1.74 -10.70 -1.57
CA GLN A 131 -2.72 -11.63 -2.15
C GLN A 131 -3.96 -10.91 -2.70
N PHE A 132 -4.42 -9.87 -2.01
CA PHE A 132 -5.54 -9.07 -2.45
C PHE A 132 -5.20 -8.24 -3.70
N ILE A 133 -4.10 -7.47 -3.66
CA ILE A 133 -3.73 -6.53 -4.74
C ILE A 133 -3.06 -7.20 -5.94
N LYS A 134 -2.39 -8.34 -5.75
CA LYS A 134 -1.61 -9.03 -6.79
C LYS A 134 -0.69 -8.05 -7.52
N SER A 135 -0.78 -7.99 -8.86
CA SER A 135 -0.04 -7.10 -9.75
C SER A 135 -0.86 -5.90 -10.23
N ASP A 136 -1.97 -5.56 -9.55
CA ASP A 136 -2.82 -4.42 -9.93
C ASP A 136 -2.16 -3.07 -9.57
N LEU A 137 -2.49 -2.06 -10.37
CA LEU A 137 -2.04 -0.68 -10.16
C LEU A 137 -2.70 -0.15 -8.88
N LEU A 138 -1.92 0.48 -8.02
CA LEU A 138 -2.46 1.07 -6.79
C LEU A 138 -2.83 2.53 -6.99
N VAL A 139 -3.82 2.98 -6.24
CA VAL A 139 -4.27 4.38 -6.19
C VAL A 139 -4.40 4.79 -4.73
N ALA A 140 -3.93 5.99 -4.39
CA ALA A 140 -4.06 6.58 -3.06
C ALA A 140 -4.27 8.09 -3.16
N HIS A 141 -4.76 8.71 -2.07
CA HIS A 141 -4.80 10.16 -1.91
C HIS A 141 -3.61 10.56 -1.02
N HIS A 142 -2.64 11.29 -1.56
CA HIS A 142 -1.30 11.52 -0.96
C HIS A 142 -0.32 10.35 -1.03
N ALA A 143 -0.26 9.67 -2.19
CA ALA A 143 0.50 8.44 -2.49
C ALA A 143 1.95 8.39 -1.98
N SER A 144 2.60 9.54 -1.78
CA SER A 144 3.95 9.61 -1.20
C SER A 144 4.01 9.07 0.24
N HIS A 145 2.97 9.30 1.04
CA HIS A 145 2.84 8.79 2.40
C HIS A 145 2.74 7.27 2.38
N GLU A 146 1.77 6.73 1.63
CA GLU A 146 1.58 5.28 1.54
C GLU A 146 2.80 4.60 0.95
N GLN A 147 3.42 5.19 -0.07
CA GLN A 147 4.62 4.63 -0.67
C GLN A 147 5.79 4.53 0.33
N ALA A 148 5.99 5.54 1.18
CA ALA A 148 7.05 5.54 2.18
C ALA A 148 6.81 4.44 3.22
N PHE A 149 5.60 4.35 3.76
CA PHE A 149 5.22 3.33 4.74
C PHE A 149 5.30 1.91 4.16
N MET A 150 4.73 1.68 2.97
CA MET A 150 4.75 0.37 2.31
C MET A 150 6.16 -0.10 1.98
N LYS A 151 7.06 0.79 1.54
CA LYS A 151 8.48 0.46 1.34
C LYS A 151 9.14 0.04 2.65
N ARG A 152 8.91 0.80 3.73
CA ARG A 152 9.52 0.51 5.03
C ARG A 152 9.06 -0.83 5.59
N ILE A 153 7.74 -1.02 5.73
CA ILE A 153 7.18 -2.25 6.31
C ILE A 153 7.52 -3.49 5.49
N THR A 154 7.54 -3.39 4.15
CA THR A 154 7.89 -4.50 3.26
C THR A 154 9.36 -4.89 3.41
N SER A 155 10.25 -3.90 3.47
CA SER A 155 11.68 -4.13 3.71
C SER A 155 11.93 -4.79 5.08
N ASP A 156 11.25 -4.30 6.12
CA ASP A 156 11.46 -4.78 7.48
C ASP A 156 10.88 -6.18 7.71
N ALA A 157 9.64 -6.42 7.27
CA ALA A 157 8.91 -7.65 7.54
C ALA A 157 9.18 -8.78 6.53
N LEU A 158 9.41 -8.44 5.26
CA LEU A 158 9.55 -9.42 4.17
C LEU A 158 10.95 -9.46 3.55
N ARG A 159 11.86 -8.54 3.92
CA ARG A 159 13.22 -8.44 3.37
C ARG A 159 13.23 -8.35 1.83
N THR A 160 12.22 -7.68 1.27
CA THR A 160 12.10 -7.42 -0.18
C THR A 160 11.70 -5.96 -0.43
N ARG A 161 11.63 -5.58 -1.71
CA ARG A 161 11.19 -4.24 -2.13
C ARG A 161 9.69 -4.21 -2.37
N PHE A 162 9.10 -3.07 -2.06
CA PHE A 162 7.76 -2.72 -2.51
C PHE A 162 7.88 -2.01 -3.86
N ASP A 163 7.53 -2.73 -4.93
CA ASP A 163 7.73 -2.29 -6.32
C ASP A 163 6.42 -1.86 -6.99
N HIS A 164 5.27 -1.99 -6.31
CA HIS A 164 3.97 -1.59 -6.86
C HIS A 164 3.97 -0.11 -7.22
N ARG A 165 3.44 0.20 -8.40
CA ARG A 165 3.17 1.59 -8.79
C ARG A 165 1.94 2.07 -8.03
N ILE A 166 2.04 3.25 -7.43
CA ILE A 166 0.92 3.99 -6.84
C ILE A 166 0.69 5.25 -7.67
N VAL A 167 -0.55 5.48 -8.08
CA VAL A 167 -1.00 6.74 -8.70
C VAL A 167 -1.67 7.59 -7.62
N ASP A 168 -1.22 8.82 -7.49
CA ASP A 168 -1.86 9.80 -6.62
C ASP A 168 -3.12 10.36 -7.30
N THR A 169 -4.24 10.45 -6.60
CA THR A 169 -5.48 11.04 -7.15
C THR A 169 -5.33 12.50 -7.57
N SER A 170 -4.43 13.28 -6.95
CA SER A 170 -4.08 14.66 -7.37
C SER A 170 -3.71 14.77 -8.83
N PHE A 171 -3.15 13.70 -9.40
CA PHE A 171 -2.88 13.59 -10.83
C PHE A 171 -4.14 13.83 -11.68
N LEU A 172 -5.24 13.11 -11.40
CA LEU A 172 -6.47 13.28 -12.17
C LEU A 172 -7.23 14.55 -11.75
N ILE A 173 -7.16 14.95 -10.48
CA ILE A 173 -7.78 16.19 -9.99
C ILE A 173 -7.28 17.41 -10.77
N ARG A 174 -6.00 17.44 -11.14
CA ARG A 174 -5.43 18.51 -11.97
C ARG A 174 -6.08 18.68 -13.34
N LEU A 175 -6.89 17.71 -13.81
CA LEU A 175 -7.69 17.89 -15.01
C LEU A 175 -8.82 18.91 -14.82
N SER A 176 -9.38 19.06 -13.63
CA SER A 176 -10.39 20.10 -13.35
C SER A 176 -9.73 21.41 -12.94
N ASN A 177 -8.69 21.35 -12.10
CA ASN A 177 -7.96 22.52 -11.61
C ASN A 177 -6.44 22.32 -11.76
N PRO A 178 -5.83 22.82 -12.85
CA PRO A 178 -4.40 22.63 -13.13
C PRO A 178 -3.45 23.16 -12.05
N TYR A 179 -3.90 24.12 -11.24
CA TYR A 179 -3.11 24.76 -10.19
C TYR A 179 -3.21 24.06 -8.82
N MET A 180 -4.16 23.12 -8.67
CA MET A 180 -4.29 22.37 -7.44
C MET A 180 -3.09 21.43 -7.28
N LYS A 181 -2.31 21.64 -6.21
CA LYS A 181 -1.14 20.80 -5.90
C LYS A 181 -1.51 19.61 -5.02
N SER A 182 -2.35 19.85 -4.03
CA SER A 182 -2.85 18.88 -3.05
C SER A 182 -3.98 19.56 -2.29
N ALA A 183 -5.03 18.81 -1.95
CA ALA A 183 -6.10 19.22 -1.05
C ALA A 183 -6.39 18.03 -0.12
N PRO A 184 -6.87 18.23 1.11
CA PRO A 184 -7.38 17.15 1.95
C PRO A 184 -8.49 16.36 1.25
N LEU A 185 -8.62 15.07 1.60
CA LEU A 185 -9.59 14.19 0.99
C LEU A 185 -11.03 14.69 1.22
N GLU A 186 -11.30 15.28 2.37
CA GLU A 186 -12.61 15.85 2.73
C GLU A 186 -13.00 16.99 1.78
N GLU A 187 -12.06 17.88 1.45
CA GLU A 187 -12.29 19.00 0.51
C GLU A 187 -12.59 18.46 -0.89
N VAL A 188 -11.84 17.47 -1.35
CA VAL A 188 -12.06 16.86 -2.67
C VAL A 188 -13.37 16.07 -2.72
N CYS A 189 -13.73 15.40 -1.62
CA CYS A 189 -15.03 14.74 -1.50
C CYS A 189 -16.18 15.74 -1.60
N GLU A 190 -16.09 16.88 -0.89
CA GLU A 190 -17.09 17.95 -0.96
C GLU A 190 -17.23 18.49 -2.39
N GLU A 191 -16.11 18.79 -3.07
CA GLU A 191 -16.12 19.24 -4.48
C GLU A 191 -16.78 18.23 -5.42
N CYS A 192 -16.63 16.94 -5.16
CA CYS A 192 -17.20 15.85 -5.95
C CYS A 192 -18.65 15.51 -5.56
N GLY A 193 -19.22 16.14 -4.54
CA GLY A 193 -20.52 15.77 -3.97
C GLY A 193 -20.54 14.38 -3.33
N ILE A 194 -19.41 13.94 -2.78
CA ILE A 194 -19.25 12.66 -2.08
C ILE A 194 -19.44 12.89 -0.59
N GLU A 195 -20.35 12.13 0.01
CA GLU A 195 -20.55 12.15 1.46
C GLU A 195 -19.31 11.62 2.19
N VAL A 196 -18.88 12.39 3.19
CA VAL A 196 -17.76 12.06 4.06
C VAL A 196 -18.27 11.21 5.22
N GLU A 197 -17.94 9.92 5.21
CA GLU A 197 -18.41 8.94 6.18
C GLU A 197 -17.23 8.24 6.87
N ASN A 198 -17.26 8.18 8.20
CA ASN A 198 -16.31 7.40 9.00
C ASN A 198 -14.84 7.66 8.62
N ARG A 199 -14.45 8.95 8.60
CA ARG A 199 -13.07 9.38 8.35
C ARG A 199 -12.09 8.75 9.32
N HIS A 200 -10.84 8.61 8.87
CA HIS A 200 -9.74 8.01 9.65
C HIS A 200 -9.97 6.53 9.97
N HIS A 201 -10.72 5.87 9.10
CA HIS A 201 -10.79 4.42 9.02
C HIS A 201 -10.34 4.02 7.62
N ALA A 202 -9.19 3.34 7.52
CA ALA A 202 -8.52 3.09 6.24
C ALA A 202 -9.43 2.51 5.14
N LEU A 203 -10.39 1.63 5.46
CA LEU A 203 -11.29 1.10 4.42
C LEU A 203 -12.31 2.15 3.96
N SER A 204 -12.84 2.95 4.89
CA SER A 204 -13.77 4.03 4.57
C SER A 204 -13.09 5.10 3.72
N ASP A 205 -11.84 5.45 4.08
CA ASP A 205 -11.00 6.40 3.36
C ASP A 205 -10.59 5.88 1.97
N ALA A 206 -10.29 4.59 1.84
CA ALA A 206 -10.08 3.95 0.53
C ALA A 206 -11.34 3.99 -0.35
N ILE A 207 -12.54 3.80 0.23
CA ILE A 207 -13.82 3.86 -0.51
C ILE A 207 -14.13 5.30 -0.95
N MET A 208 -13.93 6.30 -0.09
CA MET A 208 -14.06 7.71 -0.47
C MET A 208 -13.07 8.08 -1.57
N THR A 209 -11.81 7.69 -1.43
CA THR A 209 -10.78 7.86 -2.47
C THR A 209 -11.17 7.18 -3.78
N ALA A 210 -11.84 6.02 -3.72
CA ALA A 210 -12.30 5.32 -4.91
C ALA A 210 -13.47 6.03 -5.61
N LYS A 211 -14.35 6.69 -4.85
CA LYS A 211 -15.40 7.57 -5.40
C LYS A 211 -14.78 8.81 -6.04
N VAL A 212 -13.74 9.42 -5.43
CA VAL A 212 -12.96 10.51 -6.02
C VAL A 212 -12.28 10.06 -7.32
N TRP A 213 -11.59 8.92 -7.29
CA TRP A 213 -10.95 8.34 -8.47
C TRP A 213 -11.96 8.12 -9.60
N ARG A 214 -13.14 7.54 -9.30
CA ARG A 214 -14.23 7.38 -10.27
C ARG A 214 -14.60 8.72 -10.93
N HIS A 215 -14.84 9.75 -10.13
CA HIS A 215 -15.28 11.06 -10.61
C HIS A 215 -14.29 11.63 -11.63
N TYR A 216 -13.00 11.70 -11.26
CA TYR A 216 -12.00 12.28 -12.17
C TYR A 216 -11.59 11.36 -13.31
N LEU A 217 -11.75 10.04 -13.16
CA LEU A 217 -11.57 9.11 -14.28
C LEU A 217 -12.66 9.32 -15.34
N GLN A 218 -13.92 9.50 -14.92
CA GLN A 218 -15.02 9.84 -15.83
C GLN A 218 -14.79 11.20 -16.51
N LEU A 219 -14.32 12.22 -15.76
CA LEU A 219 -13.93 13.50 -16.35
C LEU A 219 -12.81 13.34 -17.40
N ALA A 220 -11.83 12.48 -17.16
CA ALA A 220 -10.78 12.20 -18.13
C ALA A 220 -11.35 11.57 -19.41
N GLU A 221 -12.28 10.62 -19.27
CA GLU A 221 -12.97 10.01 -20.41
C GLU A 221 -13.80 11.04 -21.20
N GLU A 222 -14.53 11.92 -20.52
CA GLU A 222 -15.31 13.01 -21.13
C GLU A 222 -14.42 14.00 -21.90
N LYS A 223 -13.21 14.27 -21.39
CA LYS A 223 -12.18 15.06 -22.08
C LYS A 223 -11.50 14.32 -23.24
N GLY A 224 -11.88 13.08 -23.50
CA GLY A 224 -11.41 12.29 -24.64
C GLY A 224 -10.13 11.48 -24.37
N PHE A 225 -9.65 11.43 -23.12
CA PHE A 225 -8.53 10.57 -22.76
C PHE A 225 -8.97 9.10 -22.76
N ARG A 226 -8.19 8.24 -23.42
CA ARG A 226 -8.40 6.79 -23.47
C ARG A 226 -7.48 6.02 -22.55
N TYR A 227 -6.33 6.59 -22.20
CA TYR A 227 -5.27 5.93 -21.44
C TYR A 227 -4.67 6.88 -20.40
N LEU A 228 -4.19 6.34 -19.27
CA LEU A 228 -3.51 7.17 -18.26
C LEU A 228 -2.27 7.86 -18.83
N ARG A 229 -1.55 7.23 -19.76
CA ARG A 229 -0.40 7.83 -20.45
C ARG A 229 -0.74 9.20 -21.05
N GLN A 230 -1.88 9.31 -21.72
CA GLN A 230 -2.29 10.55 -22.38
C GLN A 230 -2.57 11.67 -21.37
N VAL A 231 -3.12 11.32 -20.20
CA VAL A 231 -3.30 12.28 -19.10
C VAL A 231 -1.95 12.77 -18.59
N TYR A 232 -0.96 11.88 -18.41
CA TYR A 232 0.40 12.26 -18.01
C TYR A 232 1.06 13.20 -19.01
N GLU A 233 0.99 12.86 -20.30
CA GLU A 233 1.54 13.68 -21.38
C GLU A 233 0.85 15.04 -21.48
N HIS A 234 -0.45 15.11 -21.23
CA HIS A 234 -1.19 16.37 -21.20
C HIS A 234 -0.76 17.25 -20.02
N LEU A 235 -0.74 16.68 -18.81
CA LEU A 235 -0.40 17.43 -17.59
C LEU A 235 1.07 17.89 -17.55
N ALA A 236 1.97 17.19 -18.24
CA ALA A 236 3.37 17.58 -18.40
C ALA A 236 3.58 18.75 -19.38
N LYS A 237 2.58 19.08 -20.22
CA LYS A 237 2.64 20.22 -21.15
C LYS A 237 2.10 21.51 -20.55
N ILE A 238 1.24 21.41 -19.54
CA ILE A 238 0.53 22.55 -18.93
C ILE A 238 1.09 22.96 -17.56
N GLY A 239 1.98 22.16 -16.97
CA GLY A 239 2.70 22.46 -15.73
C GLY A 239 4.18 22.67 -16.02
#